data_AF-A0A133UYJ2-F1
#
_entry.id   AF-A0A133UYJ2-F1
#
_cell.length_a   1.000
_cell.length_b   1.000
_cell.length_c   1.000
_cell.angle_alpha   90.00
_cell.angle_beta   90.00
_cell.angle_gamma   90.00
#
_symmetry.space_group_name_H-M   'P 1'
#
loop_
_entity.id
_entity.type
_entity.pdbx_description
1 polymer ?
#
loop_
_entity_poly.entity_id
_entity_poly.type
_entity_poly.pdbx_seq_one_letter_code
_entity_poly.pdbx_strand_id
1 'polypeptide(L)'
;SEPSSRLKQWPVQLKLVPPQAPFFDGSNLLIVADCVPFAYGNFHTDFLGENSIVVGCPKLDDAEFYVDKLEKIIERNRIEKIKVVHMEVPCCFGLNKIVEDALKSNEKNLEVEDITISVEGEVKTSD
;
A
#
# COMPACT_ATOMS: atom_id res chain seq x y z
N SER A 1 6.24 -3.95 28.16
CA SER A 1 4.85 -4.31 27.84
C SER A 1 4.83 -4.87 26.44
N GLU A 2 3.93 -5.82 26.16
CA GLU A 2 3.73 -6.32 24.79
C GLU A 2 3.26 -5.18 23.86
N PRO A 3 3.70 -5.15 22.59
CA PRO A 3 3.25 -4.15 21.63
C PRO A 3 1.77 -4.36 21.28
N SER A 4 0.99 -3.27 21.29
CA SER A 4 -0.41 -3.29 20.83
C SER A 4 -0.49 -3.14 19.32
N SER A 5 -1.38 -3.90 18.67
CA SER A 5 -1.65 -3.71 17.24
C SER A 5 -2.13 -2.29 16.93
N ARG A 6 -1.59 -1.69 15.85
CA ARG A 6 -2.03 -0.40 15.29
C ARG A 6 -2.91 -0.56 14.04
N LEU A 7 -3.25 -1.80 13.67
CA LEU A 7 -4.13 -2.08 12.53
C LEU A 7 -5.57 -1.66 12.85
N LYS A 8 -6.24 -0.98 11.91
CA LYS A 8 -7.59 -0.43 12.12
C LYS A 8 -8.69 -1.13 11.31
N GLN A 9 -8.31 -2.00 10.38
CA GLN A 9 -9.21 -2.71 9.49
C GLN A 9 -8.86 -4.20 9.35
N TRP A 10 -9.84 -4.94 8.85
CA TRP A 10 -9.67 -6.30 8.33
C TRP A 10 -10.72 -6.56 7.25
N PRO A 11 -10.42 -7.29 6.17
CA PRO A 11 -9.12 -7.87 5.78
C PRO A 11 -8.14 -6.80 5.25
N VAL A 12 -6.87 -7.17 5.04
CA VAL A 12 -5.83 -6.27 4.49
C VAL A 12 -5.39 -6.63 3.07
N GLN A 13 -5.70 -7.84 2.60
CA GLN A 13 -5.29 -8.30 1.27
C GLN A 13 -6.07 -7.56 0.18
N LEU A 14 -5.38 -6.98 -0.81
CA LEU A 14 -5.98 -6.15 -1.87
C LEU A 14 -7.09 -6.91 -2.63
N LYS A 15 -6.92 -8.23 -2.82
CA LYS A 15 -7.93 -9.11 -3.42
C LYS A 15 -9.23 -9.20 -2.62
N LEU A 16 -9.15 -9.07 -1.29
CA LEU A 16 -10.26 -9.34 -0.38
C LEU A 16 -10.99 -8.07 0.07
N VAL A 17 -10.31 -6.91 0.10
CA VAL A 17 -10.94 -5.67 0.58
C VAL A 17 -12.09 -5.23 -0.33
N PRO A 18 -13.25 -4.81 0.22
CA PRO A 18 -14.29 -4.17 -0.56
C PRO A 18 -13.81 -2.78 -1.07
N PRO A 19 -14.00 -2.42 -2.35
CA PRO A 19 -13.50 -1.14 -2.87
C PRO A 19 -14.09 0.12 -2.21
N GLN A 20 -15.24 0.01 -1.56
CA GLN A 20 -15.94 1.12 -0.89
C GLN A 20 -16.00 0.89 0.64
N ALA A 21 -15.01 0.19 1.20
CA ALA A 21 -14.98 -0.04 2.63
C ALA A 21 -14.82 1.30 3.38
N PRO A 22 -15.57 1.56 4.48
CA PRO A 22 -15.59 2.85 5.15
C PRO A 22 -14.23 3.35 5.65
N PHE A 23 -13.29 2.45 5.92
CA PHE A 23 -11.95 2.79 6.39
C PHE A 23 -11.08 3.47 5.33
N PHE A 24 -11.48 3.47 4.05
CA PHE A 24 -10.76 4.20 3.00
C PHE A 24 -11.10 5.70 2.98
N ASP A 25 -12.28 6.10 3.46
CA ASP A 25 -12.73 7.49 3.33
C ASP A 25 -11.99 8.44 4.29
N GLY A 26 -11.42 9.51 3.75
CA GLY A 26 -10.60 10.49 4.49
C GLY A 26 -9.28 9.93 5.01
N SER A 27 -8.76 8.86 4.40
CA SER A 27 -7.54 8.18 4.85
C SER A 27 -6.38 8.34 3.87
N ASN A 28 -5.15 8.14 4.36
CA ASN A 28 -4.03 7.86 3.47
C ASN A 28 -4.07 6.38 3.08
N LEU A 29 -3.96 6.07 1.79
CA LEU A 29 -3.92 4.70 1.30
C LEU A 29 -2.47 4.19 1.30
N LEU A 30 -2.20 3.22 2.15
CA LEU A 30 -0.93 2.51 2.27
C LEU A 30 -0.99 1.20 1.47
N ILE A 31 -0.21 1.12 0.40
CA ILE A 31 -0.11 -0.03 -0.51
C ILE A 31 1.21 -0.73 -0.21
N VAL A 32 1.15 -1.99 0.21
CA VAL A 32 2.31 -2.67 0.83
C VAL A 32 2.62 -3.99 0.13
N ALA A 33 3.88 -4.21 -0.20
CA ALA A 33 4.34 -5.52 -0.65
C ALA A 33 4.28 -6.56 0.48
N ASP A 34 3.83 -7.79 0.21
CA ASP A 34 3.63 -8.84 1.22
C ASP A 34 4.82 -9.06 2.17
N CYS A 35 6.06 -8.92 1.67
CA CYS A 35 7.27 -9.15 2.44
C CYS A 35 7.59 -8.04 3.45
N VAL A 36 7.07 -6.82 3.26
CA VAL A 36 7.46 -5.64 4.05
C VAL A 36 7.16 -5.80 5.54
N PRO A 37 5.95 -6.20 5.99
CA PRO A 37 5.65 -6.32 7.42
C PRO A 37 6.50 -7.38 8.14
N PHE A 38 7.06 -8.34 7.38
CA PHE A 38 7.93 -9.38 7.91
C PHE A 38 9.40 -8.98 7.93
N ALA A 39 9.85 -8.19 6.95
CA ALA A 39 11.22 -7.69 6.90
C ALA A 39 11.44 -6.48 7.81
N TYR A 40 10.46 -5.57 7.89
CA TYR A 40 10.58 -4.33 8.64
C TYR A 40 9.94 -4.43 10.03
N GLY A 41 10.77 -4.67 11.05
CA GLY A 41 10.29 -4.98 12.41
C GLY A 41 9.41 -3.90 13.06
N ASN A 42 9.56 -2.63 12.69
CA ASN A 42 8.78 -1.53 13.26
C ASN A 42 7.54 -1.15 12.44
N PHE A 43 7.07 -2.03 11.54
CA PHE A 43 6.02 -1.75 10.56
C PHE A 43 4.73 -1.18 11.14
N HIS A 44 4.25 -1.75 12.25
CA HIS A 44 3.03 -1.28 12.90
C HIS A 44 3.18 0.17 13.40
N THR A 45 4.35 0.51 13.90
CA THR A 45 4.62 1.84 14.47
C THR A 45 4.75 2.90 13.38
N ASP A 46 5.50 2.60 12.33
CA ASP A 46 5.89 3.62 11.37
C ASP A 46 4.90 3.76 10.21
N PHE A 47 4.18 2.68 9.88
CA PHE A 47 3.30 2.66 8.70
C PHE A 47 1.81 2.52 8.98
N LEU A 48 1.35 1.79 10.02
CA LEU A 48 -0.10 1.55 10.14
C LEU A 48 -0.89 2.80 10.59
N GLY A 49 -0.40 3.53 11.59
CA GLY A 49 -0.89 4.87 11.95
C GLY A 49 -2.38 5.15 11.73
N GLU A 50 -2.68 6.21 10.99
CA GLU A 50 -4.03 6.59 10.53
C GLU A 50 -4.32 6.08 9.11
N ASN A 51 -3.51 5.16 8.61
CA ASN A 51 -3.53 4.77 7.21
C ASN A 51 -4.51 3.61 6.98
N SER A 52 -5.19 3.64 5.83
CA SER A 52 -5.86 2.45 5.32
C SER A 52 -4.85 1.59 4.57
N ILE A 53 -4.78 0.28 4.84
CA ILE A 53 -3.79 -0.62 4.23
C ILE A 53 -4.43 -1.57 3.23
N VAL A 54 -3.73 -1.76 2.12
CA VAL A 54 -3.88 -2.90 1.21
C VAL A 54 -2.53 -3.57 0.99
N VAL A 55 -2.52 -4.90 0.96
CA VAL A 55 -1.31 -5.71 0.81
C VAL A 55 -1.42 -6.59 -0.45
N GLY A 56 -0.33 -6.75 -1.19
CA GLY A 56 -0.24 -7.72 -2.28
C GLY A 56 1.18 -7.87 -2.84
N CYS A 57 1.41 -8.89 -3.67
CA CYS A 57 2.71 -9.15 -4.30
C CYS A 57 2.59 -9.04 -5.83
N PRO A 58 3.23 -8.05 -6.47
CA PRO A 58 3.12 -7.85 -7.92
C PRO A 58 3.72 -8.99 -8.75
N LYS A 59 4.53 -9.88 -8.13
CA LYS A 59 5.11 -11.06 -8.80
C LYS A 59 4.21 -12.30 -8.75
N LEU A 60 3.40 -12.44 -7.70
CA LEU A 60 2.57 -13.65 -7.47
C LEU A 60 1.12 -13.44 -7.90
N ASP A 61 0.68 -12.18 -7.93
CA ASP A 61 -0.69 -11.82 -8.19
C ASP A 61 -0.90 -11.26 -9.60
N ASP A 62 -2.18 -11.10 -9.94
CA ASP A 62 -2.61 -10.53 -11.21
C ASP A 62 -2.51 -9.00 -11.12
N ALA A 63 -1.59 -8.44 -11.91
CA ALA A 63 -1.31 -7.00 -11.94
C ALA A 63 -2.49 -6.20 -12.50
N GLU A 64 -3.17 -6.70 -13.55
CA GLU A 64 -4.34 -6.02 -14.14
C GLU A 64 -5.49 -5.98 -13.13
N PHE A 65 -5.71 -7.08 -12.41
CA PHE A 65 -6.68 -7.11 -11.32
C PHE A 65 -6.35 -6.08 -10.22
N TYR A 66 -5.07 -5.88 -9.89
CA TYR A 66 -4.66 -4.86 -8.91
C TYR A 66 -4.86 -3.43 -9.41
N VAL A 67 -4.55 -3.15 -10.68
CA VAL A 67 -4.83 -1.87 -11.31
C VAL A 67 -6.32 -1.55 -11.20
N ASP A 68 -7.19 -2.44 -11.68
CA ASP A 68 -8.65 -2.29 -11.63
C ASP A 68 -9.19 -2.11 -10.21
N LYS A 69 -8.61 -2.82 -9.25
CA LYS A 69 -9.05 -2.79 -7.86
C LYS A 69 -8.68 -1.48 -7.19
N LEU A 70 -7.45 -1.02 -7.39
CA LEU A 70 -6.94 0.24 -6.85
C LEU A 70 -7.65 1.42 -7.49
N GLU A 71 -7.87 1.41 -8.81
CA GLU A 71 -8.65 2.44 -9.50
C GLU A 71 -10.02 2.61 -8.83
N LYS A 72 -10.75 1.51 -8.61
CA LYS A 72 -12.06 1.54 -7.93
C LYS A 72 -11.97 2.08 -6.50
N ILE A 73 -10.93 1.71 -5.74
CA ILE A 73 -10.72 2.24 -4.38
C ILE A 73 -10.47 3.76 -4.43
N ILE A 74 -9.62 4.22 -5.33
CA ILE A 74 -9.23 5.63 -5.43
C ILE A 74 -10.37 6.49 -5.96
N GLU A 75 -11.14 6.00 -6.93
CA GLU A 75 -12.29 6.71 -7.51
C GLU A 75 -13.40 6.90 -6.46
N ARG A 76 -13.74 5.82 -5.74
CA ARG A 76 -14.97 5.74 -4.94
C ARG A 76 -14.84 6.24 -3.50
N ASN A 77 -13.64 6.64 -3.09
CA ASN A 77 -13.38 7.14 -1.74
C ASN A 77 -12.60 8.46 -1.78
N ARG A 78 -12.66 9.22 -0.69
CA ARG A 78 -11.76 10.36 -0.49
C ARG A 78 -10.41 9.86 0.04
N ILE A 79 -9.45 9.65 -0.86
CA ILE A 79 -8.07 9.33 -0.50
C ILE A 79 -7.28 10.63 -0.39
N GLU A 80 -6.58 10.83 0.73
CA GLU A 80 -5.81 12.06 0.99
C GLU A 80 -4.42 12.00 0.33
N LYS A 81 -3.75 10.85 0.41
CA LYS A 81 -2.49 10.55 -0.29
C LYS A 81 -2.27 9.05 -0.41
N ILE A 82 -1.34 8.65 -1.28
CA ILE A 82 -0.94 7.26 -1.46
C ILE A 82 0.50 7.09 -0.96
N LYS A 83 0.75 6.01 -0.21
CA LYS A 83 2.08 5.56 0.16
C LYS A 83 2.29 4.16 -0.38
N VAL A 84 3.34 3.97 -1.17
CA VAL A 84 3.75 2.64 -1.64
C VAL A 84 4.96 2.21 -0.82
N VAL A 85 4.86 1.06 -0.15
CA VAL A 85 5.97 0.51 0.64
C VAL A 85 6.31 -0.85 0.07
N HIS A 86 7.52 -0.98 -0.46
CA HIS A 86 7.93 -2.17 -1.18
C HIS A 86 9.38 -2.54 -0.86
N MET A 87 9.76 -3.78 -1.13
CA MET A 87 11.15 -4.21 -0.92
C MET A 87 12.06 -3.70 -2.05
N GLU A 88 13.36 -3.55 -1.80
CA GLU A 88 14.35 -3.11 -2.80
C GLU A 88 14.61 -4.12 -3.94
N VAL A 89 14.05 -5.33 -3.81
CA VAL A 89 14.26 -6.40 -4.78
C VAL A 89 13.43 -6.18 -6.05
N PRO A 90 13.93 -6.61 -7.24
CA PRO A 90 13.27 -6.34 -8.51
C PRO A 90 11.84 -6.87 -8.62
N CYS A 91 11.49 -7.92 -7.86
CA CYS A 91 10.14 -8.46 -7.88
C CYS A 91 9.09 -7.49 -7.32
N CYS A 92 9.48 -6.50 -6.51
CA CYS A 92 8.56 -5.57 -5.86
C CYS A 92 8.34 -4.27 -6.64
N PHE A 93 9.22 -3.92 -7.59
CA PHE A 93 9.09 -2.69 -8.39
C PHE A 93 7.84 -2.64 -9.28
N GLY A 94 7.24 -3.79 -9.58
CA GLY A 94 5.95 -3.85 -10.27
C GLY A 94 4.81 -3.17 -9.51
N LEU A 95 4.94 -2.97 -8.18
CA LEU A 95 3.91 -2.34 -7.37
C LEU A 95 3.74 -0.85 -7.71
N ASN A 96 4.84 -0.13 -7.91
CA ASN A 96 4.81 1.28 -8.34
C ASN A 96 4.11 1.41 -9.69
N LYS A 97 4.42 0.49 -10.61
CA LYS A 97 3.80 0.48 -11.94
C LYS A 97 2.28 0.28 -11.88
N ILE A 98 1.83 -0.64 -11.05
CA ILE A 98 0.40 -0.89 -10.80
C ILE A 98 -0.28 0.37 -10.25
N VAL A 99 0.35 1.07 -9.30
CA VAL A 99 -0.19 2.30 -8.72
C VAL A 99 -0.25 3.44 -9.74
N GLU A 100 0.82 3.64 -10.52
CA GLU A 100 0.84 4.59 -11.62
C GLU A 100 -0.29 4.34 -12.62
N ASP A 101 -0.47 3.08 -13.03
CA ASP A 101 -1.49 2.71 -14.01
C ASP A 101 -2.91 2.89 -13.46
N ALA A 102 -3.14 2.60 -12.17
CA ALA A 102 -4.41 2.86 -11.49
C ALA A 102 -4.76 4.35 -11.35
N LEU A 103 -3.76 5.23 -11.40
CA LEU A 103 -3.94 6.68 -11.32
C LEU A 103 -4.17 7.33 -12.69
N LYS A 104 -3.82 6.67 -13.80
CA LYS A 104 -3.93 7.26 -15.16
C LYS A 104 -5.34 7.67 -15.56
N SER A 105 -6.34 6.92 -15.10
CA SER A 105 -7.75 7.20 -15.39
C SER A 105 -8.38 8.19 -14.39
N ASN A 106 -7.63 8.61 -13.38
CA ASN A 106 -8.13 9.47 -12.32
C ASN A 106 -7.75 10.93 -12.56
N GLU A 107 -8.72 11.84 -12.45
CA GLU A 107 -8.49 13.29 -12.55
C GLU A 107 -7.91 13.87 -11.23
N LYS A 108 -7.87 13.09 -10.15
CA LYS A 108 -7.31 13.52 -8.86
C LYS A 108 -5.78 13.54 -8.91
N ASN A 109 -5.20 14.72 -8.68
CA ASN A 109 -3.77 14.88 -8.51
C ASN A 109 -3.36 14.43 -7.10
N LEU A 110 -3.18 13.13 -6.90
CA LEU A 110 -2.79 12.54 -5.61
C LEU A 110 -1.26 12.50 -5.47
N GLU A 111 -0.77 12.92 -4.30
CA GLU A 111 0.62 12.71 -3.92
C GLU A 111 0.87 11.20 -3.70
N VAL A 112 1.94 10.69 -4.32
CA VAL A 112 2.40 9.31 -4.16
C VAL A 112 3.80 9.35 -3.52
N GLU A 113 3.90 8.81 -2.32
CA GLU A 113 5.15 8.62 -1.59
C GLU A 113 5.65 7.19 -1.81
N ASP A 114 6.85 7.03 -2.36
CA ASP A 114 7.48 5.73 -2.60
C ASP A 114 8.55 5.44 -1.55
N ILE A 115 8.43 4.30 -0.86
CA ILE A 115 9.26 3.93 0.28
C ILE A 115 9.82 2.54 0.05
N THR A 116 11.14 2.47 -0.12
CA THR A 116 11.85 1.21 -0.31
C THR A 116 12.40 0.67 1.01
N ILE A 117 12.14 -0.61 1.29
CA ILE A 117 12.71 -1.37 2.41
C ILE A 117 13.81 -2.29 1.90
N SER A 118 15.00 -2.25 2.50
CA SER A 118 16.11 -3.14 2.16
C SER A 118 15.84 -4.59 2.59
N VAL A 119 16.61 -5.54 2.05
CA VAL A 119 16.52 -6.95 2.50
C VAL A 119 17.00 -7.13 3.95
N GLU A 120 17.77 -6.20 4.48
CA GLU A 120 18.18 -6.11 5.89
C GLU A 120 17.08 -5.50 6.80
N GLY A 121 15.97 -5.02 6.24
CA GLY A 121 14.86 -4.46 7.01
C GLY A 121 15.04 -3.00 7.39
N GLU A 122 15.78 -2.22 6.58
CA GLU A 122 15.99 -0.78 6.78
C GLU A 122 15.20 0.04 5.75
N VAL A 123 14.75 1.24 6.12
CA VAL A 123 14.17 2.18 5.15
C VAL A 123 15.31 2.80 4.36
N LYS A 124 15.28 2.68 3.03
CA LYS A 124 16.24 3.34 2.16
C LYS A 124 15.87 4.81 2.04
N THR A 125 16.78 5.69 2.41
CA THR A 125 16.68 7.11 2.07
C THR A 125 17.12 7.30 0.63
N SER A 126 16.32 8.00 -0.17
CA SER A 126 16.76 8.50 -1.47
C SER A 126 17.84 9.56 -1.24
N ASP A 127 19.02 9.39 -1.85
CA ASP A 127 20.00 10.48 -2.03
C ASP A 127 19.52 11.48 -3.09
#